data_AF-T1BRI1-F1
#
_entry.id   AF-T1BRI1-F1
#
_cell.length_a   1.000
_cell.length_b   1.000
_cell.length_c   1.000
_cell.angle_alpha   90.00
_cell.angle_beta   90.00
_cell.angle_gamma   90.00
#
_symmetry.space_group_name_H-M   'P 1'
#
loop_
_entity.id
_entity.type
_entity.pdbx_description
1 polymer ?
#
loop_
_entity_poly.entity_id
_entity_poly.type
_entity_poly.pdbx_seq_one_letter_code
_entity_poly.pdbx_strand_id
1 'polypeptide(L)' 'MIVVGLTGGIASGKSFVGGLFRRLGIPVVDADQLSRQVVQPGTPGFDAVSRNFPAAVTAREIDRSKL' A
#
# COMPACT_ATOMS: atom_id res chain seq x y z
N MET A 1 -6.35 5.63 -22.37
CA MET A 1 -6.93 5.27 -21.05
C MET A 1 -6.82 6.49 -20.15
N ILE A 2 -7.90 6.87 -19.46
CA ILE A 2 -7.88 8.00 -18.52
C ILE A 2 -7.49 7.46 -17.14
N VAL A 3 -6.60 8.16 -16.44
CA VAL A 3 -6.19 7.83 -15.06
C VAL A 3 -6.67 8.95 -14.15
N VAL A 4 -7.38 8.58 -13.08
CA VAL A 4 -7.95 9.53 -12.12
C VAL A 4 -7.44 9.19 -10.72
N GLY A 5 -6.86 10.18 -10.04
CA GLY A 5 -6.41 10.04 -8.66
C GLY A 5 -7.55 10.29 -7.67
N LEU A 6 -7.89 9.29 -6.87
CA LEU A 6 -8.84 9.43 -5.76
C LEU A 6 -8.08 9.73 -4.46
N THR A 7 -8.23 10.93 -3.92
CA THR A 7 -7.57 11.38 -2.68
C THR A 7 -8.60 11.90 -1.67
N GLY A 8 -8.13 12.27 -0.47
CA GLY A 8 -8.94 12.71 0.65
C GLY A 8 -8.30 12.37 2.00
N GLY A 9 -8.71 13.08 3.06
CA GLY A 9 -8.20 12.89 4.42
C GLY A 9 -8.55 11.53 5.03
N ILE A 10 -8.05 11.27 6.25
CA ILE A 10 -8.44 10.09 7.02
C ILE A 10 -9.96 10.11 7.24
N ALA A 11 -10.60 8.94 7.16
CA ALA A 11 -12.05 8.77 7.28
C ALA A 11 -12.92 9.53 6.26
N SER A 12 -12.35 10.08 5.17
CA SER A 12 -13.12 10.81 4.15
C SER A 12 -13.91 9.91 3.17
N GLY A 13 -13.96 8.60 3.39
CA GLY A 13 -14.72 7.67 2.53
C GLY A 13 -14.03 7.24 1.22
N LYS A 14 -12.72 7.45 1.03
CA LYS A 14 -11.99 7.01 -0.18
C LYS A 14 -12.21 5.53 -0.52
N SER A 15 -12.09 4.65 0.47
CA SER A 15 -12.28 3.20 0.27
C SER A 15 -13.72 2.87 -0.12
N PHE A 16 -14.70 3.64 0.36
CA PHE A 16 -16.10 3.51 -0.03
C PHE A 16 -16.32 3.90 -1.50
N VAL A 17 -15.80 5.07 -1.91
CA VAL A 17 -15.90 5.54 -3.30
C VAL A 17 -15.14 4.61 -4.26
N GLY A 18 -13.96 4.13 -3.89
CA GLY A 18 -13.23 3.11 -4.64
C GLY A 18 -14.02 1.80 -4.79
N GLY A 19 -14.77 1.41 -3.74
CA GLY A 19 -15.71 0.28 -3.82
C GLY A 19 -16.84 0.51 -4.81
N LEU A 20 -17.40 1.72 -4.86
CA LEU A 20 -18.43 2.09 -5.85
C LEU A 20 -17.89 2.01 -7.28
N PHE A 21 -16.70 2.54 -7.55
CA PHE A 21 -16.08 2.43 -8.88
C PHE A 21 -15.89 0.98 -9.31
N ARG A 22 -15.43 0.10 -8.40
CA ARG A 22 -15.32 -1.34 -8.69
C ARG A 22 -16.67 -1.96 -9.05
N ARG A 23 -17.74 -1.61 -8.34
CA ARG A 23 -19.11 -2.09 -8.64
C ARG A 23 -19.63 -1.64 -10.00
N LEU A 24 -19.17 -0.48 -10.48
CA LEU A 24 -19.47 0.04 -11.82
C LEU A 24 -18.57 -0.56 -12.93
N GLY A 25 -17.71 -1.54 -12.60
CA GLY A 25 -16.78 -2.15 -13.55
C GLY A 25 -15.54 -1.30 -13.85
N ILE A 26 -15.31 -0.22 -13.09
CA ILE A 26 -14.12 0.62 -13.25
C ILE A 26 -12.97 0.00 -12.47
N PRO A 27 -11.81 -0.28 -13.09
CA PRO A 27 -10.63 -0.77 -12.39
C PRO A 27 -10.15 0.24 -11.35
N VAL A 28 -9.91 -0.22 -10.12
CA VAL A 28 -9.39 0.61 -9.02
C VAL A 28 -8.11 0.03 -8.48
N VAL A 29 -7.04 0.82 -8.59
CA VAL A 29 -5.73 0.56 -8.01
C VAL A 29 -5.68 1.19 -6.63
N ASP A 30 -5.48 0.38 -5.59
CA ASP A 30 -5.38 0.85 -4.21
C ASP A 30 -3.91 0.97 -3.80
N ALA A 31 -3.43 2.22 -3.70
CA ALA A 31 -2.04 2.50 -3.37
C ALA A 31 -1.67 2.07 -1.94
N ASP A 32 -2.59 2.20 -0.97
CA ASP A 32 -2.35 1.79 0.41
C ASP A 32 -2.17 0.28 0.51
N GLN A 33 -2.99 -0.48 -0.21
CA GLN A 33 -2.86 -1.93 -0.31
C GLN A 33 -1.55 -2.34 -0.98
N LEU A 34 -1.24 -1.75 -2.14
CA LEU A 34 -0.01 -2.06 -2.88
C LEU A 34 1.24 -1.74 -2.06
N SER A 35 1.26 -0.61 -1.34
CA SER A 35 2.38 -0.24 -0.47
C SER A 35 2.69 -1.28 0.60
N ARG A 36 1.70 -2.04 1.06
CA ARG A 36 1.87 -3.15 2.03
C ARG A 36 2.38 -4.40 1.34
N GLN A 37 1.86 -4.71 0.15
CA GLN A 37 2.23 -5.92 -0.60
C GLN A 37 3.68 -5.88 -1.09
N VAL A 38 4.14 -4.73 -1.60
CA VAL A 38 5.49 -4.60 -2.18
C VAL A 38 6.61 -4.75 -1.15
N VAL A 39 6.31 -4.69 0.15
CA VAL A 39 7.29 -4.84 1.24
C VAL A 39 7.03 -6.10 2.09
N GLN A 40 6.26 -7.07 1.60
CA GLN A 40 6.10 -8.35 2.29
C GLN A 40 7.38 -9.19 2.22
N PRO A 41 7.63 -10.07 3.21
CA PRO A 41 8.79 -10.98 3.18
C PRO A 41 8.90 -11.73 1.85
N GLY A 42 10.10 -11.76 1.27
CA GLY A 42 10.37 -12.38 -0.03
C GLY A 42 10.15 -11.47 -1.24
N THR A 43 9.76 -10.21 -1.06
CA THR A 43 9.74 -9.23 -2.15
C THR A 43 11.04 -8.45 -2.24
N PRO A 44 11.40 -7.91 -3.42
CA PRO A 44 12.54 -7.00 -3.55
C PRO A 44 12.43 -5.75 -2.66
N GLY A 45 11.20 -5.30 -2.38
CA GLY A 45 10.96 -4.17 -1.49
C GLY A 45 11.29 -4.50 -0.03
N PHE A 46 11.00 -5.71 0.44
CA PHE A 46 11.40 -6.15 1.77
C PHE A 46 12.93 -6.18 1.91
N ASP A 47 13.64 -6.70 0.91
CA ASP A 47 15.10 -6.72 0.93
C ASP A 47 15.69 -5.31 0.92
N ALA A 48 15.09 -4.39 0.15
CA ALA A 48 15.51 -3.00 0.12
C ALA A 48 15.31 -2.32 1.47
N VAL A 49 14.17 -2.53 2.14
CA VAL A 49 13.92 -1.99 3.48
C VAL A 49 14.88 -2.61 4.50
N SER A 50 15.11 -3.92 4.43
CA SER A 50 16.03 -4.64 5.33
C SER A 50 17.46 -4.12 5.25
N ARG A 51 17.93 -3.79 4.04
CA ARG A 51 19.28 -3.23 3.83
C ARG A 51 19.42 -1.80 4.36
N ASN A 52 18.41 -0.97 4.17
CA ASN A 52 18.48 0.46 4.53
C ASN A 52 18.06 0.74 5.98
N PHE A 53 17.16 -0.07 6.55
CA PHE A 53 16.57 0.10 7.87
C PHE A 53 16.63 -1.21 8.69
N PRO A 54 17.83 -1.77 8.96
CA PRO A 54 17.95 -3.08 9.60
C PRO A 54 17.32 -3.15 11.00
N ALA A 55 17.27 -2.04 11.75
CA ALA A 55 16.61 -1.96 13.06
C ALA A 55 15.07 -2.00 13.00
N ALA A 56 14.50 -1.73 11.82
CA ALA A 56 13.07 -1.73 11.55
C ALA A 56 12.58 -3.05 10.96
N VAL A 57 13.45 -4.06 10.80
CA VAL A 57 13.09 -5.34 10.19
C VAL A 57 13.39 -6.49 11.13
N THR A 58 12.42 -7.37 11.30
CA THR A 58 12.57 -8.67 11.96
C THR A 58 12.60 -9.78 10.91
N ALA A 59 12.91 -11.02 11.31
CA ALA A 59 12.93 -12.16 10.40
C ALA A 59 11.59 -12.44 9.69
N ARG A 60 10.47 -11.85 10.14
CA ARG A 60 9.13 -12.13 9.61
C ARG A 60 8.35 -10.89 9.19
N GLU A 61 8.77 -9.69 9.56
CA GLU A 61 7.99 -8.47 9.32
C GLU A 61 8.81 -7.19 9.42
N ILE A 62 8.28 -6.11 8.84
CA ILE A 62 8.79 -4.76 8.96
C ILE A 62 8.00 -4.03 10.05
N ASP A 63 8.72 -3.55 11.07
CA ASP A 63 8.21 -2.67 12.10
C ASP A 63 8.14 -1.24 11.56
N ARG A 64 6.95 -0.85 11.10
CA ARG A 64 6.69 0.46 10.51
C ARG A 64 6.88 1.63 11.46
N SER A 65 6.90 1.41 12.78
CA SER A 65 7.13 2.48 13.75
C SER A 65 8.59 2.94 13.80
N LYS A 66 9.50 2.14 13.23
CA LYS A 66 10.95 2.36 13.23
C LYS A 66 11.51 2.76 11.86
N LEU A 67 10.64 2.95 10.88
CA LEU A 67 10.97 3.50 9.55
C LEU A 67 11.01 5.03 9.56
#